data_AF-A0A0G2QK59-F1
#
_entry.id   AF-A0A0G2QK59-F1
#
_cell.length_a   1.000
_cell.length_b   1.000
_cell.length_c   1.000
_cell.angle_alpha   90.00
_cell.angle_beta   90.00
_cell.angle_gamma   90.00
#
_symmetry.space_group_name_H-M   'P 1'
#
loop_
_entity.id
_entity.type
_entity.pdbx_description
1 polymer ?
#
loop_
_entity_poly.entity_id
_entity_poly.type
_entity_poly.pdbx_seq_one_letter_code
_entity_poly.pdbx_strand_id
1 'polypeptide(L)' 'ALLNCVNWVESNSWDGRYGLVVCTDSAVYAEGPARPTGGAAAIAMLIGPNAPISFESKYRGSHMAHVYDF' A
#
# COMPACT_ATOMS: atom_id res chain seq x y z
N ALA A 1 1.99 -2.96 3.53
CA ALA A 1 3.21 -2.15 3.70
C ALA A 1 2.90 -0.74 4.22
N LEU A 2 2.07 0.06 3.53
CA LEU A 2 1.74 1.44 3.94
C LEU A 2 1.29 1.57 5.39
N LEU A 3 0.25 0.81 5.79
CA LEU A 3 -0.27 0.84 7.16
C LEU A 3 0.76 0.40 8.20
N ASN A 4 1.64 -0.55 7.89
CA ASN A 4 2.73 -0.95 8.80
C ASN A 4 3.72 0.20 9.00
N CYS A 5 4.01 0.95 7.94
CA CYS A 5 4.93 2.07 7.99
C CYS A 5 4.35 3.25 8.78
N VAL A 6 3.07 3.56 8.61
CA VAL A 6 2.35 4.54 9.43
C VAL A 6 2.37 4.12 10.90
N ASN A 7 2.02 2.87 11.20
CA ASN A 7 2.05 2.34 12.56
C ASN A 7 3.46 2.40 13.18
N TRP A 8 4.52 2.16 12.38
CA TRP A 8 5.90 2.28 12.87
C TRP A 8 6.24 3.73 13.23
N VAL A 9 5.89 4.71 12.39
CA VAL A 9 6.09 6.14 12.68
C VAL A 9 5.34 6.58 13.94
N GLU A 10 4.16 6.00 14.21
CA GLU A 10 3.37 6.27 15.42
C GLU A 10 3.84 5.48 16.66
N SER A 11 4.82 4.59 16.54
CA SER A 11 5.24 3.69 17.61
C SER A 11 6.35 4.26 18.51
N ASN A 12 6.50 3.68 19.71
CA ASN A 12 7.65 3.96 20.59
C ASN A 12 9.00 3.51 20.00
N SER A 13 8.99 2.67 18.96
CA SER A 13 10.20 2.21 18.27
C SER A 13 10.63 3.15 17.14
N TRP A 14 9.86 4.21 16.88
CA TRP A 14 10.22 5.19 15.87
C TRP A 14 11.44 5.99 16.32
N ASP A 15 12.41 6.11 15.42
CA ASP A 15 13.68 6.78 15.70
C ASP A 15 13.80 8.16 15.04
N GLY A 16 12.69 8.70 14.54
CA GLY A 16 12.64 10.01 13.89
C GLY A 16 12.92 10.00 12.39
N ARG A 17 13.31 8.87 11.79
CA ARG A 17 13.56 8.77 10.34
C ARG A 17 12.25 8.63 9.54
N TYR A 18 12.28 9.02 8.28
CA TYR A 18 11.17 8.74 7.36
C TYR A 18 11.06 7.26 7.05
N GLY A 19 9.82 6.81 6.90
CA GLY A 19 9.52 5.53 6.26
C GLY A 19 9.42 5.67 4.75
N LEU A 20 9.80 4.63 4.01
CA LEU A 20 9.63 4.57 2.55
C LEU A 20 8.82 3.32 2.20
N VAL A 21 7.73 3.52 1.48
CA VAL A 21 6.87 2.44 1.01
C VAL A 21 6.92 2.41 -0.50
N VAL A 22 7.10 1.21 -1.06
CA VAL A 22 7.09 0.98 -2.50
C VAL A 22 5.94 0.03 -2.84
N CYS A 23 5.10 0.43 -3.79
CA CYS A 23 4.12 -0.43 -4.44
C CYS A 23 4.61 -0.66 -5.88
N THR A 24 4.82 -1.90 -6.28
CA THR A 24 5.25 -2.21 -7.65
C THR A 24 4.67 -3.53 -8.10
N ASP A 25 4.18 -3.56 -9.34
CA ASP A 25 3.57 -4.74 -9.93
C ASP A 25 3.64 -4.69 -11.46
N SER A 26 3.56 -5.88 -12.06
CA SER A 26 3.35 -6.07 -13.48
C SER A 26 2.25 -7.11 -13.70
N ALA A 27 1.11 -6.65 -14.19
CA ALA A 27 -0.02 -7.49 -14.57
C ALA A 27 0.13 -7.92 -16.03
N VAL A 28 0.51 -9.17 -16.25
CA VAL A 28 0.67 -9.78 -17.57
C VAL A 28 -0.26 -10.98 -17.68
N TYR A 29 -1.20 -10.91 -18.61
CA TYR A 29 -2.17 -11.99 -18.86
C TYR A 29 -1.89 -12.66 -20.20
N ALA A 30 -2.19 -13.96 -20.27
CA ALA A 30 -2.17 -14.72 -21.50
C ALA A 30 -3.18 -14.18 -22.52
N GLU A 31 -3.19 -14.77 -23.72
CA GLU A 31 -4.22 -14.43 -24.72
C GLU A 31 -5.63 -14.60 -24.16
N GLY A 32 -6.52 -13.68 -24.51
CA GLY A 32 -7.89 -13.67 -24.03
C GLY A 32 -8.36 -12.28 -23.62
N PRO A 33 -9.58 -12.18 -23.09
CA PRO A 33 -10.23 -10.91 -22.80
C PRO A 33 -9.61 -10.11 -21.65
N ALA A 34 -8.81 -10.75 -20.78
CA ALA A 34 -8.08 -10.06 -19.71
C ALA A 34 -6.81 -9.36 -20.21
N ARG A 35 -6.25 -9.74 -21.36
CA ARG A 35 -4.99 -9.16 -21.87
C ARG A 35 -4.98 -7.63 -21.97
N PRO A 36 -6.07 -6.96 -22.41
CA PRO A 36 -6.12 -5.50 -22.45
C PRO A 36 -6.16 -4.82 -21.07
N THR A 37 -6.36 -5.57 -19.98
CA THR A 37 -6.40 -5.03 -18.61
C THR A 37 -5.06 -5.12 -17.88
N GLY A 38 -4.01 -5.58 -18.56
CA GLY A 38 -2.64 -5.59 -18.03
C GLY A 38 -2.04 -4.20 -17.85
N GLY A 39 -0.86 -4.14 -17.25
CA GLY A 39 -0.14 -2.89 -16.98
C GLY A 39 1.08 -3.12 -16.08
N ALA A 40 1.96 -2.13 -15.97
CA ALA A 40 3.11 -2.19 -15.07
C ALA A 40 3.44 -0.82 -14.49
N ALA A 41 3.74 -0.76 -13.19
CA ALA A 41 4.06 0.49 -12.51
C ALA A 41 4.91 0.26 -11.24
N ALA A 42 5.53 1.34 -10.78
CA ALA A 42 6.14 1.46 -9.46
C ALA A 42 5.83 2.84 -8.87
N ILE A 43 5.45 2.88 -7.59
CA ILE A 43 5.13 4.10 -6.84
C ILE A 43 5.92 4.06 -5.53
N ALA A 44 6.62 5.16 -5.22
CA ALA A 44 7.31 5.37 -3.96
C ALA A 44 6.60 6.45 -3.13
N MET A 45 6.35 6.16 -1.86
CA MET A 45 5.70 7.07 -0.91
C MET A 45 6.58 7.27 0.31
N LEU A 46 6.92 8.53 0.60
CA LEU A 46 7.65 8.90 1.81
C LEU A 46 6.65 9.18 2.95
N ILE A 47 6.87 8.55 4.11
CA ILE A 47 5.95 8.56 5.26
C ILE A 47 6.63 9.21 6.47
N GLY A 48 5.95 10.16 7.11
CA GLY A 48 6.42 10.88 8.28
C GLY A 48 5.36 11.80 8.89
N PRO A 49 5.68 12.48 10.00
CA PRO A 49 4.77 13.43 10.65
C PRO A 49 4.54 14.69 9.80
N ASN A 50 3.47 15.44 10.10
CA ASN A 50 3.12 16.70 9.43
C ASN A 50 2.90 16.54 7.91
N ALA A 51 2.36 15.40 7.50
CA ALA A 51 2.12 15.11 6.10
C ALA A 51 0.99 15.98 5.51
N PRO A 52 1.08 16.41 4.23
CA PRO A 52 0.00 17.12 3.55
C PRO A 52 -1.20 16.21 3.24
N ILE A 53 -1.00 14.90 3.27
CA ILE A 53 -2.03 13.87 3.14
C ILE A 53 -1.97 13.04 4.42
N SER A 54 -2.87 13.34 5.36
CA SER A 54 -2.90 12.71 6.67
C SER A 54 -3.89 11.55 6.72
N PHE A 55 -3.55 10.51 7.49
CA PHE A 55 -4.48 9.43 7.79
C PHE A 55 -5.48 9.86 8.86
N GLU A 56 -6.74 9.49 8.68
CA GLU A 56 -7.75 9.51 9.73
C GLU A 56 -7.73 8.16 10.47
N SER A 57 -6.85 8.00 11.46
CA SER A 57 -6.41 6.69 11.97
C SER A 57 -7.54 5.75 12.45
N LYS A 58 -8.69 6.28 12.84
CA LYS A 58 -9.85 5.51 13.33
C LYS A 58 -10.94 5.25 12.28
N TYR A 59 -10.94 5.97 11.16
CA TYR A 59 -11.99 5.86 10.13
C TYR A 59 -11.60 4.82 9.08
N ARG A 60 -11.73 3.53 9.44
CA ARG A 60 -11.39 2.39 8.58
C ARG A 60 -12.20 1.14 8.91
N GLY A 61 -12.40 0.29 7.91
CA GLY A 61 -12.98 -1.06 8.03
C GLY A 61 -12.22 -2.05 7.15
N SER A 62 -12.26 -3.34 7.47
CA SER A 62 -11.58 -4.38 6.69
C SER A 62 -12.44 -5.64 6.62
N HIS A 63 -12.42 -6.31 5.47
CA HIS A 63 -13.05 -7.62 5.25
C HIS A 63 -11.99 -8.58 4.71
N MET A 64 -11.97 -9.80 5.24
CA MET A 64 -11.08 -10.87 4.82
C MET A 64 -11.86 -12.19 4.86
N ALA A 65 -11.78 -12.97 3.78
CA ALA A 65 -12.46 -14.26 3.64
C ALA A 65 -11.58 -15.25 2.87
N HIS A 66 -11.79 -16.55 3.10
CA HIS A 66 -11.12 -17.60 2.35
C HIS A 66 -11.98 -18.01 1.14
N VAL A 67 -11.51 -17.72 -0.07
CA VAL A 67 -12.21 -17.98 -1.34
C VAL A 67 -11.22 -18.32 -2.47
N TYR A 68 -11.72 -18.81 -3.60
CA TYR A 68 -10.97 -19.02 -4.86
C TYR A 68 -11.66 -18.25 -6.00
N ASP A 69 -11.19 -17.03 -6.29
CA ASP A 69 -11.87 -16.08 -7.18
C ASP A 69 -11.04 -15.67 -8.42
N PHE A 70 -9.71 -15.57 -8.30
CA PHE A 70 -8.82 -15.09 -9.36
C PHE A 70 -7.57 -15.96 -9.54
#